data_AF-A0A3B8PMZ4-F1
#
_entry.id   AF-A0A3B8PMZ4-F1
#
_cell.length_a   1.000
_cell.length_b   1.000
_cell.length_c   1.000
_cell.angle_alpha   90.00
_cell.angle_beta   90.00
_cell.angle_gamma   90.00
#
_symmetry.space_group_name_H-M   'P 1'
#
loop_
_entity.id
_entity.type
_entity.pdbx_description
1 polymer ?
#
loop_
_entity_poly.entity_id
_entity_poly.type
_entity_poly.pdbx_seq_one_letter_code
_entity_poly.pdbx_strand_id
1 'polypeptide(L)'
;MSQSRVFALTSLAMVAFAGNSLLCRMALKDSQIDPASFTSIRILSGAVVLFLATRTRRVSTAGSGDWSSALALFGYAAGFSYAYVDLPAGIGALLLFGAVQVTMIGYGLTTGERL
;
A
#
# COMPACT_ATOMS: atom_id res chain seq x y z
N MET A 1 -0.69 10.76 22.75
CA MET A 1 -0.31 11.73 21.69
C MET A 1 -1.30 12.88 21.72
N SER A 2 -0.90 14.12 21.43
CA SER A 2 -1.85 15.24 21.33
C SER A 2 -2.80 15.04 20.14
N GLN A 3 -4.09 15.35 20.32
CA GLN A 3 -5.12 15.23 19.27
C GLN A 3 -4.73 15.98 17.99
N SER A 4 -4.12 17.16 18.13
CA SER A 4 -3.64 17.96 17.00
C SER A 4 -2.56 17.26 16.18
N ARG A 5 -1.66 16.52 16.85
CA ARG A 5 -0.61 15.74 16.17
C ARG A 5 -1.21 14.57 15.38
N VAL A 6 -2.20 13.89 15.95
CA VAL A 6 -2.90 12.79 15.26
C VAL A 6 -3.61 13.34 14.03
N PHE A 7 -4.37 14.43 14.18
CA PHE A 7 -5.07 15.05 13.06
C PHE A 7 -4.12 15.44 11.92
N ALA A 8 -3.02 16.13 12.24
CA ALA A 8 -2.04 16.55 11.24
C ALA A 8 -1.39 15.36 10.51
N LEU A 9 -1.00 14.31 11.23
CA LEU A 9 -0.41 13.11 10.64
C LEU A 9 -1.41 12.35 9.78
N THR A 10 -2.67 12.26 10.20
CA THR A 10 -3.75 11.64 9.41
C THR A 10 -4.02 12.42 8.14
N SER A 11 -4.15 13.75 8.20
CA SER A 11 -4.34 14.59 7.02
C SER A 11 -3.18 14.43 6.03
N LEU A 12 -1.94 14.46 6.53
CA LEU A 12 -0.76 14.24 5.69
C LEU A 12 -0.79 12.88 5.01
N ALA A 13 -1.12 11.82 5.75
CA ALA A 13 -1.23 10.46 5.21
C ALA A 13 -2.33 10.36 4.14
N MET A 14 -3.49 10.98 4.34
CA MET A 14 -4.59 10.99 3.37
C MET A 14 -4.24 11.76 2.10
N VAL A 15 -3.55 12.90 2.21
CA VAL A 15 -3.07 13.65 1.04
C VAL A 15 -2.05 12.83 0.26
N ALA A 16 -1.10 12.18 0.94
CA ALA A 16 -0.11 11.31 0.30
C ALA A 16 -0.79 10.13 -0.41
N PHE A 17 -1.81 9.53 0.21
CA PHE A 17 -2.56 8.42 -0.37
C PHE A 17 -3.34 8.83 -1.63
N ALA A 18 -4.03 9.98 -1.57
CA ALA A 18 -4.76 10.54 -2.71
C ALA A 18 -3.81 10.92 -3.87
N GLY A 19 -2.71 11.61 -3.55
CA GLY A 19 -1.69 12.00 -4.54
C GLY A 19 -1.04 10.78 -5.21
N ASN A 20 -0.75 9.73 -4.44
CA ASN A 20 -0.21 8.48 -4.98
C ASN A 20 -1.13 7.85 -6.03
N SER A 21 -2.45 7.81 -5.79
CA SER A 21 -3.41 7.26 -6.75
C SER A 21 -3.45 8.06 -8.07
N LEU A 22 -3.40 9.39 -7.98
CA LEU A 22 -3.35 10.27 -9.14
C LEU A 22 -2.05 10.07 -9.95
N LEU A 23 -0.90 10.05 -9.28
CA LEU A 23 0.42 9.84 -9.90
C LEU A 23 0.50 8.47 -10.60
N CYS A 24 0.01 7.39 -9.99
CA CYS A 24 -0.06 6.07 -10.62
C CYS A 24 -0.89 6.10 -11.91
N ARG A 25 -2.04 6.78 -11.88
CA ARG A 25 -2.94 6.86 -13.03
C ARG A 25 -2.32 7.66 -14.17
N MET A 26 -1.68 8.80 -13.88
CA MET A 26 -0.98 9.58 -14.91
C MET A 26 0.14 8.76 -15.56
N ALA A 27 0.93 8.03 -14.76
CA ALA A 27 2.00 7.18 -15.28
C ALA A 27 1.48 6.06 -16.21
N LEU A 28 0.38 5.40 -15.85
CA LEU A 28 -0.16 4.26 -16.60
C LEU A 28 -1.10 4.66 -17.76
N LYS A 29 -1.86 5.76 -17.63
CA LYS A 29 -2.84 6.20 -18.63
C LYS A 29 -2.21 6.99 -19.77
N ASP A 30 -1.19 7.80 -19.48
CA ASP A 30 -0.52 8.63 -20.50
C ASP A 30 0.61 7.86 -21.23
N SER A 31 0.61 6.52 -21.14
CA SER A 31 1.37 5.59 -22.00
C SER A 31 2.91 5.63 -21.93
N GLN A 32 3.52 6.20 -20.88
CA GLN A 32 4.98 6.28 -20.79
C GLN A 32 5.67 5.06 -20.16
N ILE A 33 4.94 4.22 -19.42
CA ILE A 33 5.51 3.06 -18.73
C ILE A 33 4.54 1.89 -18.70
N ASP A 34 5.04 0.67 -18.90
CA ASP A 34 4.23 -0.54 -18.79
C ASP A 34 3.92 -0.87 -17.31
N PRO A 35 2.81 -1.58 -17.03
CA PRO A 35 2.39 -1.91 -15.65
C PRO A 35 3.42 -2.72 -14.85
N ALA A 36 4.22 -3.56 -15.51
CA ALA A 36 5.21 -4.38 -14.83
C ALA A 36 6.39 -3.52 -14.36
N SER A 37 6.97 -2.70 -15.26
CA SER A 37 8.03 -1.74 -14.92
C SER A 37 7.59 -0.76 -13.84
N PHE A 38 6.34 -0.25 -13.92
CA PHE A 38 5.78 0.64 -12.90
C PHE A 38 5.77 -0.02 -11.51
N THR A 39 5.28 -1.25 -11.42
CA THR A 39 5.24 -2.01 -10.16
C THR A 39 6.63 -2.33 -9.64
N SER A 40 7.54 -2.76 -10.51
CA SER A 40 8.91 -3.09 -10.12
C SER A 40 9.64 -1.89 -9.54
N ILE A 41 9.55 -0.71 -10.18
CA ILE A 41 10.14 0.53 -9.67
C ILE A 41 9.53 0.91 -8.32
N ARG A 42 8.19 0.78 -8.18
CA ARG A 42 7.49 1.09 -6.94
C ARG A 42 7.92 0.19 -5.79
N ILE A 43 8.00 -1.12 -6.00
CA ILE A 43 8.45 -2.08 -4.99
C ILE A 43 9.91 -1.84 -4.62
N LEU A 44 10.78 -1.63 -5.62
CA LEU A 44 12.20 -1.37 -5.39
C LEU A 44 12.43 -0.07 -4.60
N SER A 45 11.72 1.01 -4.96
CA SER A 45 11.75 2.27 -4.22
C SER A 45 11.28 2.09 -2.78
N GLY A 46 10.18 1.38 -2.55
CA GLY A 46 9.69 1.05 -1.21
C GLY A 46 10.72 0.26 -0.39
N ALA A 47 11.37 -0.74 -1.00
CA ALA A 47 12.43 -1.52 -0.37
C ALA A 47 13.64 -0.66 0.01
N VAL A 48 14.08 0.24 -0.87
CA VAL A 48 15.18 1.19 -0.60
C VAL A 48 14.83 2.14 0.54
N VAL A 49 13.64 2.74 0.50
CA VAL A 49 13.18 3.65 1.57
C VAL A 49 13.10 2.93 2.91
N LEU A 50 12.55 1.71 2.93
CA LEU A 50 12.46 0.90 4.13
C LEU A 50 13.85 0.54 4.67
N PHE A 51 14.79 0.16 3.80
CA PHE A 51 16.18 -0.12 4.17
C PHE A 51 16.88 1.09 4.80
N LEU A 52 16.68 2.29 4.25
CA LEU A 52 17.22 3.52 4.82
C LEU A 52 16.56 3.86 6.17
N ALA A 53 15.25 3.66 6.29
CA ALA A 53 14.51 3.90 7.51
C ALA A 53 14.91 2.95 8.65
N THR A 54 15.15 1.66 8.36
CA THR A 54 15.61 0.69 9.37
C THR A 54 17.04 0.95 9.80
N ARG A 55 17.93 1.35 8.87
CA ARG A 55 19.30 1.77 9.21
C ARG A 55 19.33 3.00 10.11
N THR A 56 18.52 4.00 9.83
CA THR A 56 18.47 5.24 10.63
C THR A 56 17.85 5.03 12.01
N ARG A 57 16.92 4.09 12.15
CA ARG A 57 16.29 3.78 13.45
C ARG A 57 17.08 2.81 14.35
N ARG A 58 18.24 2.29 13.93
CA ARG A 58 19.03 1.25 14.65
C ARG A 58 18.16 0.13 15.24
N VAL A 59 17.08 -0.23 14.56
CA VAL A 59 16.22 -1.35 14.99
C VAL A 59 16.99 -2.61 14.67
N SER A 60 17.33 -3.43 15.67
CA SER A 60 17.92 -4.74 15.39
C SER A 60 16.89 -5.54 14.60
N THR A 61 17.22 -5.88 13.35
CA THR A 61 16.42 -6.76 12.51
C THR A 61 16.55 -8.18 13.07
N ALA A 62 15.89 -8.45 14.20
CA ALA A 62 15.94 -9.73 14.90
C ALA A 62 14.90 -10.74 14.37
N GLY A 63 14.13 -10.37 13.34
CA GLY A 63 13.17 -11.26 12.69
C GLY A 63 13.69 -11.73 11.33
N SER A 64 13.55 -13.03 11.04
CA SER A 64 13.66 -13.55 9.68
C SER A 64 12.63 -12.89 8.78
N GLY A 65 13.02 -12.52 7.56
CA GLY A 65 12.05 -12.02 6.56
C GLY A 65 10.97 -13.07 6.29
N ASP A 66 9.71 -12.64 6.24
CA ASP A 66 8.57 -13.50 5.92
C ASP A 66 8.32 -13.51 4.41
N TRP A 67 8.79 -14.59 3.76
CA TRP A 67 8.61 -14.80 2.33
C TRP A 67 7.14 -14.98 1.93
N SER A 68 6.29 -15.45 2.85
CA SER A 68 4.86 -15.62 2.57
C SER A 68 4.16 -14.26 2.42
N SER A 69 4.40 -13.34 3.36
CA SER A 69 3.95 -11.95 3.25
C SER A 69 4.56 -11.22 2.06
N ALA A 70 5.82 -11.48 1.71
CA ALA A 70 6.46 -10.89 0.53
C ALA A 70 5.78 -11.35 -0.78
N LEU A 71 5.47 -12.65 -0.89
CA LEU A 71 4.77 -13.20 -2.05
C LEU A 71 3.32 -12.69 -2.14
N ALA A 72 2.63 -12.59 -0.99
CA ALA A 72 1.30 -12.00 -0.92
C ALA A 72 1.31 -10.52 -1.37
N LEU A 73 2.30 -9.74 -0.90
CA LEU A 73 2.48 -8.35 -1.29
C LEU A 73 2.76 -8.22 -2.80
N PHE A 74 3.60 -9.10 -3.35
CA PHE A 74 3.89 -9.12 -4.78
C PHE A 74 2.66 -9.48 -5.62
N GLY A 75 1.93 -10.54 -5.24
CA GLY A 75 0.71 -10.95 -5.92
C GLY A 75 -0.36 -9.85 -5.93
N TYR A 76 -0.54 -9.18 -4.78
CA TYR A 76 -1.38 -7.99 -4.67
C TYR A 76 -0.93 -6.88 -5.62
N ALA A 77 0.35 -6.51 -5.61
CA ALA A 77 0.88 -5.42 -6.42
C ALA A 77 0.78 -5.69 -7.93
N ALA A 78 1.03 -6.95 -8.34
CA ALA A 78 0.86 -7.37 -9.72
C ALA A 78 -0.60 -7.23 -10.17
N GLY A 79 -1.55 -7.84 -9.44
CA GLY A 79 -2.98 -7.76 -9.77
C GLY A 79 -3.49 -6.32 -9.79
N PHE A 80 -3.02 -5.50 -8.85
CA PHE A 80 -3.38 -4.09 -8.78
C PHE A 80 -2.89 -3.28 -9.98
N SER A 81 -1.66 -3.53 -10.46
CA SER A 81 -1.09 -2.80 -11.60
C SER A 81 -1.84 -3.07 -12.90
N TYR A 82 -2.20 -4.34 -13.14
CA TYR A 82 -3.02 -4.71 -14.30
C TYR A 82 -4.45 -4.17 -14.19
N ALA A 83 -5.07 -4.26 -13.02
CA ALA A 83 -6.41 -3.71 -12.80
C ALA A 83 -6.45 -2.18 -13.01
N TYR A 84 -5.35 -1.47 -12.76
CA TYR A 84 -5.27 -0.01 -12.95
C TYR A 84 -5.29 0.45 -14.41
N VAL A 85 -5.13 -0.45 -15.36
CA VAL A 85 -5.29 -0.11 -16.79
C VAL A 85 -6.78 0.14 -17.06
N ASP A 86 -7.63 -0.82 -16.73
CA ASP A 86 -9.05 -0.81 -17.09
C ASP A 86 -9.95 -0.14 -16.04
N LEU A 87 -9.53 -0.10 -14.77
CA LEU A 87 -10.39 0.34 -13.68
C LEU A 87 -10.24 1.84 -13.38
N PRO A 88 -11.35 2.61 -13.25
CA PRO A 88 -11.29 3.98 -12.76
C PRO A 88 -10.72 4.03 -11.34
N ALA A 89 -9.85 5.01 -11.06
CA ALA A 89 -9.18 5.15 -9.75
C ALA A 89 -10.17 5.22 -8.57
N GLY A 90 -11.34 5.82 -8.76
CA GLY A 90 -12.41 5.87 -7.76
C GLY A 90 -12.99 4.49 -7.43
N ILE A 91 -13.26 3.66 -8.45
CA ILE A 91 -13.76 2.29 -8.26
C ILE A 91 -12.67 1.41 -7.62
N GLY A 92 -11.43 1.53 -8.11
CA GLY A 92 -10.30 0.80 -7.52
C GLY A 92 -10.07 1.14 -6.04
N ALA A 93 -10.20 2.42 -5.66
CA ALA A 93 -10.10 2.84 -4.26
C ALA A 93 -11.25 2.28 -3.41
N LEU A 94 -12.50 2.37 -3.88
CA LEU A 94 -13.66 1.83 -3.15
C LEU A 94 -13.55 0.31 -2.94
N LEU A 95 -13.11 -0.42 -3.97
CA LEU A 95 -12.95 -1.87 -3.92
C LEU A 95 -11.82 -2.25 -2.95
N LEU A 96 -10.71 -1.52 -2.96
CA LEU A 96 -9.61 -1.71 -2.02
C LEU A 96 -10.01 -1.44 -0.57
N PHE A 97 -10.60 -0.27 -0.30
CA PHE A 97 -11.03 0.08 1.05
C PHE A 97 -12.09 -0.90 1.55
N GLY A 98 -13.06 -1.26 0.70
CA GLY A 98 -14.06 -2.27 1.04
C GLY A 98 -13.43 -3.63 1.36
N ALA A 99 -12.52 -4.12 0.50
CA ALA A 99 -11.84 -5.40 0.71
C ALA A 99 -11.01 -5.42 2.00
N VAL A 100 -10.24 -4.35 2.28
CA VAL A 100 -9.45 -4.24 3.52
C VAL A 100 -10.37 -4.26 4.73
N GLN A 101 -11.46 -3.48 4.73
CA GLN A 101 -12.38 -3.44 5.86
C GLN A 101 -13.09 -4.77 6.08
N VAL A 102 -13.56 -5.43 5.01
CA VAL A 102 -14.15 -6.78 5.10
C VAL A 102 -13.14 -7.79 5.65
N THR A 103 -11.88 -7.72 5.22
CA THR A 103 -10.84 -8.65 5.70
C THR A 103 -10.52 -8.41 7.16
N MET A 104 -10.36 -7.15 7.58
CA MET A 104 -10.10 -6.81 8.99
C MET A 104 -11.25 -7.24 9.90
N ILE A 105 -12.50 -6.93 9.53
CA ILE A 105 -13.69 -7.33 10.30
C ILE A 105 -13.84 -8.85 10.31
N GLY A 106 -13.70 -9.50 9.15
CA GLY A 106 -13.81 -10.95 9.03
C GLY A 106 -12.79 -11.67 9.88
N TYR A 107 -11.53 -11.23 9.84
CA TYR A 107 -10.47 -11.80 10.67
C TYR A 107 -10.71 -11.55 12.17
N GLY A 108 -11.17 -10.35 12.55
CA GLY A 108 -11.55 -10.04 13.92
C GLY A 108 -12.64 -10.98 14.45
N LEU A 109 -13.69 -11.22 13.65
CA LEU A 109 -14.76 -12.15 13.98
C LEU A 109 -14.27 -13.61 14.13
N THR A 110 -13.39 -14.08 13.23
CA THR A 110 -12.83 -15.45 13.33
C THR A 110 -11.88 -15.62 14.51
N THR A 111 -11.23 -14.54 14.95
CA THR A 111 -10.31 -14.53 16.10
C THR A 111 -11.06 -14.32 17.43
N GLY A 112 -12.37 -14.10 17.36
CA GLY A 112 -13.23 -13.93 18.53
C GLY A 112 -13.24 -12.51 19.11
N GLU A 113 -12.78 -11.51 18.37
CA GLU A 113 -13.01 -10.11 18.73
C GLU A 113 -14.51 -9.82 18.70
N ARG A 114 -15.03 -9.34 19.82
CA ARG A 114 -16.42 -8.90 19.94
C ARG A 114 -16.48 -7.42 19.58
N LEU A 115 -17.32 -7.10 18.59
CA LEU A 115 -17.66 -5.74 18.15
C LEU A 115 -18.21 -4.88 19.30
#